data_AF-K9SVM6-F1
#
_entry.id   AF-K9SVM6-F1
#
_cell.length_a   1.000
_cell.length_b   1.000
_cell.length_c   1.000
_cell.angle_alpha   90.00
_cell.angle_beta   90.00
_cell.angle_gamma   90.00
#
_symmetry.space_group_name_H-M   'P 1'
#
loop_
_entity.id
_entity.type
_entity.pdbx_description
1 polymer ?
#
loop_
_entity_poly.entity_id
_entity_poly.type
_entity_poly.pdbx_seq_one_letter_code
_entity_poly.pdbx_strand_id
1 'polypeptide(L)' 'MAQQLKRWESPRNEGRNSKGKGGSARQRQLRKKFQTLRQKLKEGNSS' A
#
# COMPACT_ATOMS: atom_id res chain seq x y z
N MET A 1 -16.80 -0.49 -9.17
CA MET A 1 -16.36 -0.17 -10.54
C MET A 1 -15.76 -1.42 -11.16
N ALA A 2 -16.46 -2.06 -12.08
CA ALA A 2 -15.95 -3.25 -12.76
C ALA A 2 -14.92 -2.80 -13.82
N GLN A 3 -13.65 -3.16 -13.64
CA GLN A 3 -12.63 -2.95 -14.66
C GLN A 3 -12.84 -4.01 -15.75
N GLN A 4 -13.33 -3.61 -16.92
CA GLN A 4 -13.39 -4.50 -18.07
C GLN A 4 -11.98 -4.68 -18.63
N LEU A 5 -11.46 -5.91 -18.62
CA LEU A 5 -10.17 -6.23 -19.21
C LEU A 5 -10.27 -6.22 -20.74
N LYS A 6 -9.18 -5.81 -21.40
CA LYS A 6 -9.10 -5.91 -22.88
C LYS A 6 -9.04 -7.37 -23.31
N ARG A 7 -9.57 -7.67 -24.50
CA ARG A 7 -9.62 -9.02 -25.11
C ARG A 7 -8.29 -9.80 -25.11
N TRP A 8 -7.16 -9.11 -25.06
CA TRP A 8 -5.81 -9.67 -25.08
C TRP A 8 -5.05 -9.51 -23.75
N GLU A 9 -5.70 -8.98 -22.73
CA GLU A 9 -5.14 -8.90 -21.38
C GLU A 9 -5.50 -10.18 -20.62
N SER A 10 -4.48 -10.95 -20.22
CA SER A 10 -4.66 -12.02 -19.25
C SER A 10 -5.16 -11.41 -17.93
N PRO A 11 -6.17 -12.00 -17.25
CA PRO A 11 -6.64 -11.56 -15.94
C PRO A 11 -5.47 -11.18 -15.05
N ARG A 12 -5.24 -9.87 -14.88
CA ARG A 12 -4.21 -9.38 -13.97
C ARG A 12 -4.71 -9.72 -12.58
N ASN A 13 -4.28 -10.86 -12.04
CA ASN A 13 -4.52 -11.20 -10.64
C ASN A 13 -4.01 -10.04 -9.79
N GLU A 14 -4.94 -9.30 -9.19
CA GLU A 14 -4.65 -8.26 -8.21
C GLU A 14 -3.87 -8.92 -7.08
N GLY A 15 -2.59 -8.57 -6.92
CA GLY A 15 -1.72 -9.23 -5.94
C GLY A 15 -0.30 -9.54 -6.40
N ARG A 16 0.00 -9.44 -7.71
CA ARG A 16 1.39 -9.63 -8.22
C ARG A 16 2.40 -8.62 -7.62
N ASN A 17 1.92 -7.46 -7.17
CA ASN A 17 2.73 -6.43 -6.50
C ASN A 17 2.69 -6.52 -4.95
N SER A 18 2.18 -7.61 -4.37
CA SER A 18 2.28 -7.85 -2.92
C SER A 18 3.54 -8.65 -2.57
N LYS A 19 3.96 -9.56 -3.46
CA LYS A 19 5.13 -10.43 -3.31
C LYS A 19 6.15 -10.09 -4.40
N GLY A 20 7.00 -9.10 -4.13
CA GLY A 20 8.09 -8.65 -5.02
C GLY A 20 8.80 -7.42 -4.47
N LYS A 21 9.92 -7.01 -5.09
CA LYS A 21 10.71 -5.83 -4.66
C LYS A 21 9.86 -4.54 -4.58
N GLY A 22 8.92 -4.35 -5.51
CA GLY A 22 7.98 -3.22 -5.50
C GLY A 22 6.96 -3.27 -4.36
N GLY A 23 6.46 -4.46 -4.03
CA GLY A 23 5.53 -4.68 -2.93
C GLY A 23 6.15 -4.46 -1.57
N SER A 24 7.35 -5.00 -1.35
CA SER A 24 8.08 -4.82 -0.10
C SER A 24 8.53 -3.36 0.11
N ALA A 25 8.94 -2.68 -0.96
CA ALA A 25 9.23 -1.24 -0.93
C ALA A 25 8.00 -0.41 -0.54
N ARG A 26 6.84 -0.69 -1.15
CA ARG A 26 5.58 -0.01 -0.82
C ARG A 26 5.14 -0.27 0.63
N GLN A 27 5.23 -1.51 1.11
CA GLN A 27 4.94 -1.85 2.50
C GLN A 27 5.86 -1.10 3.48
N ARG A 28 7.16 -0.97 3.16
CA ARG A 28 8.12 -0.22 3.98
C ARG A 28 7.75 1.27 4.06
N GLN A 29 7.38 1.89 2.93
CA GLN A 29 6.94 3.28 2.91
C GLN A 29 5.68 3.49 3.75
N LEU A 30 4.70 2.59 3.64
CA LEU A 30 3.48 2.65 4.44
C LEU A 30 3.77 2.53 5.94
N ARG A 31 4.61 1.57 6.35
CA ARG A 31 5.03 1.42 7.76
C ARG A 31 5.66 2.70 8.30
N LYS A 32 6.55 3.34 7.53
CA LYS A 32 7.17 4.62 7.92
C LYS A 32 6.12 5.72 8.12
N LYS A 33 5.18 5.88 7.18
CA LYS A 33 4.09 6.87 7.29
C LYS A 33 3.22 6.62 8.53
N PHE A 34 2.88 5.36 8.81
CA PHE A 34 2.09 5.02 9.99
C PHE A 34 2.84 5.27 11.30
N GLN A 35 4.14 4.98 11.37
CA GLN A 35 4.94 5.26 12.55
C GLN A 35 4.99 6.76 12.86
N THR A 36 5.24 7.59 11.84
CA THR A 36 5.24 9.05 12.00
C THR A 36 3.87 9.59 12.41
N LEU A 37 2.79 9.01 11.87
CA LEU A 37 1.43 9.40 12.24
C LEU A 37 1.13 9.06 13.70
N ARG A 38 1.50 7.86 14.15
CA ARG A 38 1.33 7.42 15.55
C ARG A 38 2.06 8.35 16.52
N GLN A 39 3.29 8.75 16.19
CA GLN A 39 4.06 9.68 17.01
C GLN A 39 3.36 11.04 17.12
N LYS A 40 2.94 11.63 15.99
CA LYS A 40 2.21 12.91 15.97
C LYS A 40 0.92 12.87 16.78
N LEU A 41 0.14 11.78 16.65
CA LEU A 41 -1.10 11.60 17.41
C LEU A 41 -0.82 11.45 18.91
N LYS A 42 0.26 10.77 19.29
CA LYS A 42 0.66 10.67 20.70
C LYS A 42 1.10 12.02 21.27
N GLU A 43 1.91 12.77 20.53
CA GLU A 43 2.37 14.11 20.92
C GLU A 43 1.20 15.10 21.04
N GLY A 44 0.29 15.10 20.06
CA GLY A 44 -0.91 15.95 20.07
C GLY A 44 -1.93 15.60 21.16
N ASN A 45 -2.01 14.33 21.60
CA ASN A 45 -2.87 13.91 22.72
C ASN A 45 -2.22 14.10 24.10
N SER A 46 -0.94 14.47 24.15
CA SER A 46 -0.22 14.75 25.40
C SER A 46 -0.21 16.25 25.76
N SER A 47 -0.97 17.06 25.01
CA SER A 47 -1.15 18.52 25.20
C SER A 47 -2.48 18.83 25.88
#